data_AF-A0A3D8QQG4-F1
#
_entry.id   AF-A0A3D8QQG4-F1
#
_cell.length_a   1.000
_cell.length_b   1.000
_cell.length_c   1.000
_cell.angle_alpha   90.00
_cell.angle_beta   90.00
_cell.angle_gamma   90.00
#
_symmetry.space_group_name_H-M   'P 1'
#
loop_
_entity.id
_entity.type
_entity.pdbx_description
1 polymer ?
#
loop_
_entity_poly.entity_id
_entity_poly.type
_entity_poly.pdbx_seq_one_letter_code
_entity_poly.pdbx_strand_id
1 'polypeptide(L)'
;MPPPPQKDDDGAHLRLIGQLDIYSVPKPFRNPSWKPNQRRNKNIKTILGDASRKEASVMATNENSVAVTPFRDDSATSTDGEGTPARSTQSSTLQPNLAQASRNLSKLVLERNMRSNGFNSAPNVTYTNVECAPSLAHSKHYCDITGLAAPYTDPKTRLRYHNKEVFGVVRSLGQGVAEQYLEARGAHTILK
;
A
#
# COMPACT_ATOMS: atom_id res chain seq x y z
N MET A 1 -40.36 1.51 42.97
CA MET A 1 -38.99 1.73 43.48
C MET A 1 -38.09 0.68 42.83
N PRO A 2 -36.95 1.05 42.21
CA PRO A 2 -35.97 0.05 41.79
C PRO A 2 -35.37 -0.64 43.04
N PRO A 3 -35.01 -1.93 42.96
CA PRO A 3 -34.41 -2.64 44.08
C PRO A 3 -33.05 -2.01 44.45
N PRO A 4 -32.68 -2.00 45.75
CA PRO A 4 -31.41 -1.43 46.19
C PRO A 4 -30.22 -2.24 45.61
N PRO A 5 -29.09 -1.58 45.29
CA PRO A 5 -27.93 -2.25 44.71
C PRO A 5 -27.38 -3.32 45.65
N GLN A 6 -27.27 -4.55 45.14
CA GLN A 6 -26.73 -5.70 45.87
C GLN A 6 -25.21 -5.52 46.02
N LYS A 7 -24.77 -5.10 47.21
CA LYS A 7 -23.35 -4.86 47.55
C LYS A 7 -22.44 -6.07 47.33
N ASP A 8 -23.01 -7.28 47.29
CA ASP A 8 -22.28 -8.52 47.05
C ASP A 8 -21.84 -8.70 45.58
N ASP A 9 -22.59 -8.12 44.63
CA ASP A 9 -22.28 -8.18 43.20
C ASP A 9 -21.12 -7.26 42.84
N ASP A 10 -20.99 -6.12 43.53
CA ASP A 10 -19.89 -5.17 43.34
C ASP A 10 -18.54 -5.80 43.73
N GLY A 11 -18.52 -6.57 44.82
CA GLY A 11 -17.32 -7.29 45.26
C GLY A 11 -16.91 -8.40 44.29
N ALA A 12 -17.88 -9.16 43.76
CA ALA A 12 -17.64 -10.18 42.75
C ALA A 12 -17.13 -9.56 41.43
N HIS A 13 -17.71 -8.44 40.99
CA HIS A 13 -17.29 -7.70 39.81
C HIS A 13 -15.86 -7.16 39.92
N LEU A 14 -15.50 -6.57 41.07
CA LEU A 14 -14.14 -6.07 41.31
C LEU A 14 -13.10 -7.20 41.31
N ARG A 15 -13.45 -8.38 41.85
CA ARG A 15 -12.59 -9.57 41.79
C ARG A 15 -12.38 -10.04 40.34
N LEU A 16 -13.42 -10.02 39.52
CA LEU A 16 -13.33 -10.37 38.11
C LEU A 16 -12.41 -9.40 37.35
N ILE A 17 -12.54 -8.09 37.58
CA ILE A 17 -11.65 -7.09 36.98
C ILE A 17 -10.19 -7.34 37.38
N GLY A 18 -9.93 -7.59 38.66
CA GLY A 18 -8.58 -7.88 39.14
C GLY A 18 -7.97 -9.15 38.52
N GLN A 19 -8.78 -10.18 38.30
CA GLN A 19 -8.34 -11.41 37.64
C GLN A 19 -8.03 -11.20 36.15
N LEU A 20 -8.74 -10.30 35.47
CA LEU A 20 -8.53 -9.98 34.04
C LEU A 20 -7.39 -8.97 33.81
N ASP A 21 -6.75 -8.47 34.88
CA ASP A 21 -5.64 -7.54 34.76
C ASP A 21 -4.32 -8.23 34.36
N ILE A 22 -3.84 -7.88 33.17
CA ILE A 22 -2.62 -8.40 32.58
C ILE A 22 -1.36 -7.75 33.21
N TYR A 23 -1.49 -6.64 33.95
CA TYR A 23 -0.36 -5.98 34.63
C TYR A 23 0.03 -6.67 35.94
N SER A 24 -0.95 -7.21 36.66
CA SER A 24 -0.73 -7.97 37.90
C SER A 24 0.09 -9.25 37.70
N VAL A 25 0.14 -9.78 36.47
CA VAL A 25 0.92 -10.98 36.12
C VAL A 25 2.34 -10.57 35.65
N PRO A 26 3.42 -11.07 36.29
CA PRO A 26 4.79 -10.78 35.86
C PRO A 26 5.09 -11.39 34.49
N LYS A 27 5.86 -10.67 33.65
CA LYS A 27 6.21 -11.07 32.28
C LYS A 27 7.71 -11.35 32.16
N PRO A 28 8.22 -12.50 32.67
CA PRO A 28 9.65 -12.80 32.70
C PRO A 28 10.27 -12.96 31.30
N PHE A 29 9.44 -13.20 30.30
CA PHE A 29 9.84 -13.32 28.89
C PHE A 29 9.93 -11.97 28.15
N ARG A 30 9.51 -10.85 28.77
CA ARG A 30 9.53 -9.53 28.12
C ARG A 30 10.85 -8.84 28.36
N ASN A 31 11.61 -8.59 27.29
CA ASN A 31 12.87 -7.86 27.37
C ASN A 31 12.65 -6.42 27.92
N PRO A 32 13.26 -6.05 29.08
CA PRO A 32 13.13 -4.72 29.66
C PRO A 32 13.78 -3.60 28.84
N SER A 33 14.79 -3.92 28.00
CA SER A 33 15.51 -2.91 27.20
C SER A 33 14.77 -2.49 25.93
N TRP A 34 13.77 -3.26 25.51
CA TRP A 34 13.00 -2.95 24.31
C TRP A 34 12.09 -1.73 24.53
N LYS A 35 12.23 -0.71 23.67
CA LYS A 35 11.40 0.50 23.68
C LYS A 35 10.48 0.54 22.46
N PRO A 36 9.17 0.81 22.64
CA PRO A 36 8.25 0.92 21.52
C PRO A 36 8.60 2.11 20.62
N ASN A 37 8.59 1.90 19.30
CA ASN A 37 8.70 3.01 18.34
C ASN A 37 7.36 3.78 18.29
N GLN A 38 7.42 5.10 18.27
CA GLN A 38 6.25 5.96 18.18
C GLN A 38 5.56 5.91 16.81
N ARG A 39 6.30 5.59 15.74
CA ARG A 39 5.79 5.57 14.35
C ARG A 39 5.14 4.24 13.92
N ARG A 40 4.55 3.49 14.84
CA ARG A 40 3.95 2.16 14.55
C ARG A 40 2.48 2.22 14.13
N ASN A 41 1.71 3.11 14.75
CA ASN A 41 0.27 3.20 14.51
C ASN A 41 0.02 4.07 13.27
N LYS A 42 0.06 3.46 12.08
CA LYS A 42 -0.15 4.13 10.79
C LYS A 42 -1.46 3.70 10.15
N ASN A 43 -2.13 4.61 9.44
CA ASN A 43 -3.26 4.27 8.58
C ASN A 43 -2.75 3.55 7.30
N ILE A 44 -3.58 2.69 6.70
CA ILE A 44 -3.30 2.02 5.42
C ILE A 44 -2.82 3.00 4.35
N LYS A 45 -3.44 4.18 4.24
CA LYS A 45 -3.01 5.24 3.30
C LYS A 45 -1.55 5.65 3.51
N THR A 46 -1.14 5.81 4.76
CA THR A 46 0.24 6.18 5.10
C THR A 46 1.19 5.03 4.82
N ILE A 47 0.80 3.79 5.13
CA ILE A 47 1.61 2.58 4.85
C ILE A 47 1.84 2.44 3.34
N LEU A 48 0.78 2.59 2.53
CA LEU A 48 0.88 2.53 1.08
C LEU A 48 1.75 3.65 0.51
N GLY A 49 1.61 4.88 1.03
CA GLY A 49 2.46 6.01 0.64
C GLY A 49 3.94 5.82 0.99
N ASP A 50 4.24 5.21 2.14
CA ASP A 50 5.62 4.86 2.53
C ASP A 50 6.19 3.74 1.64
N ALA A 51 5.37 2.75 1.26
CA ALA A 51 5.78 1.68 0.35
C ALA A 51 6.14 2.22 -1.04
N SER A 52 5.27 3.06 -1.63
CA SER A 52 5.53 3.69 -2.93
C SER A 52 6.79 4.55 -2.93
N ARG A 53 7.01 5.38 -1.90
CA ARG A 53 8.25 6.18 -1.77
C ARG A 53 9.49 5.31 -1.62
N LYS A 54 9.39 4.21 -0.88
CA LYS A 54 10.50 3.26 -0.72
C LYS A 54 10.87 2.62 -2.05
N GLU A 55 9.89 2.15 -2.83
CA GLU A 55 10.13 1.59 -4.17
C GLU A 55 10.82 2.61 -5.09
N ALA A 56 10.37 3.87 -5.12
CA ALA A 56 11.02 4.92 -5.89
C ALA A 56 12.48 5.17 -5.46
N SER A 57 12.76 5.15 -4.16
CA SER A 57 14.13 5.34 -3.64
C SER A 57 15.08 4.19 -3.98
N VAL A 58 14.57 2.95 -4.03
CA VAL A 58 15.37 1.78 -4.44
C VAL A 58 15.70 1.85 -5.93
N MET A 59 14.77 2.30 -6.77
CA MET A 59 15.02 2.49 -8.19
C MET A 59 16.07 3.60 -8.44
N ALA A 60 15.96 4.74 -7.75
CA ALA A 60 16.90 5.85 -7.89
C ALA A 60 18.33 5.52 -7.40
N THR A 61 18.47 4.68 -6.37
CA THR A 61 19.80 4.30 -5.85
C THR A 61 20.57 3.44 -6.85
N ASN A 62 19.88 2.57 -7.60
CA ASN A 62 20.51 1.76 -8.65
C ASN A 62 20.97 2.59 -9.86
N GLU A 63 20.33 3.73 -10.12
CA GLU A 63 20.75 4.68 -11.16
C GLU A 63 21.99 5.47 -10.73
N ASN A 64 22.12 5.84 -9.45
CA ASN A 64 23.22 6.67 -8.95
C ASN A 64 24.49 5.88 -8.56
N SER A 65 24.39 4.58 -8.28
CA SER A 65 25.57 3.74 -7.97
C SER A 65 26.49 3.48 -9.18
N VAL A 66 26.16 3.98 -10.37
CA VAL A 66 27.04 3.91 -11.57
C VAL A 66 27.81 5.22 -11.80
N ALA A 67 27.57 6.28 -11.01
CA ALA A 67 28.21 7.59 -11.19
C ALA A 67 29.26 7.96 -10.12
N VAL A 68 29.33 7.26 -8.98
CA VAL A 68 30.29 7.58 -7.89
C VAL A 68 31.18 6.38 -7.57
N THR A 69 32.02 5.99 -8.52
CA THR A 69 33.38 5.54 -8.19
C THR A 69 34.30 6.70 -8.50
N PRO A 70 35.13 7.20 -7.56
CA PRO A 70 36.04 8.29 -7.86
C PRO A 70 36.99 7.81 -8.95
N PHE A 71 36.92 8.47 -10.10
CA PHE A 71 37.88 8.31 -11.18
C PHE A 71 39.28 8.57 -10.59
N ARG A 72 40.14 7.55 -10.54
CA ARG A 72 41.58 7.79 -10.62
C ARG A 72 41.86 8.02 -12.10
N ASP A 73 41.91 9.29 -12.46
CA ASP A 73 42.38 9.79 -13.74
C ASP A 73 43.91 9.59 -13.79
N ASP A 74 44.36 8.48 -14.36
CA ASP A 74 45.76 8.30 -14.77
C ASP A 74 45.92 8.82 -16.21
N SER A 75 45.91 10.16 -16.37
CA SER A 75 46.38 10.81 -17.59
C SER A 75 46.73 12.28 -17.36
N ALA A 76 47.80 12.52 -16.59
CA ALA A 76 48.51 13.80 -16.65
C ALA A 76 50.01 13.54 -16.90
N THR A 77 50.38 13.77 -18.15
CA THR A 77 51.73 13.99 -18.67
C THR A 77 52.63 14.82 -17.74
N SER A 78 53.83 14.34 -17.43
CA SER A 78 55.04 15.16 -17.27
C SER A 78 56.31 14.33 -17.50
N THR A 79 57.02 14.80 -18.52
CA THR A 79 58.38 14.56 -19.02
C THR A 79 59.44 14.24 -17.96
N ASP A 80 60.26 13.19 -18.19
CA ASP A 80 61.73 13.27 -18.33
C ASP A 80 62.40 11.88 -18.20
N GLY A 81 63.27 11.55 -19.17
CA GLY A 81 64.45 10.69 -18.95
C GLY A 81 64.38 9.20 -19.28
N GLU A 82 65.02 8.83 -20.40
CA GLU A 82 65.98 7.70 -20.55
C GLU A 82 65.47 6.23 -20.55
N GLY A 83 65.72 5.50 -21.66
CA GLY A 83 65.90 4.03 -21.67
C GLY A 83 65.10 3.18 -22.68
N THR A 84 65.58 3.08 -23.91
CA THR A 84 65.18 2.19 -25.06
C THR A 84 65.36 0.67 -24.74
N PRO A 85 64.99 -0.32 -25.61
CA PRO A 85 63.72 -0.71 -26.28
C PRO A 85 63.33 -2.20 -26.00
N ALA A 86 62.15 -2.66 -26.47
CA ALA A 86 62.03 -3.87 -27.32
C ALA A 86 60.59 -4.15 -27.76
N ARG A 87 60.41 -4.24 -29.08
CA ARG A 87 59.19 -4.63 -29.79
C ARG A 87 59.39 -6.03 -30.37
N SER A 88 58.53 -6.97 -30.02
CA SER A 88 58.06 -8.12 -30.82
C SER A 88 57.35 -9.12 -29.90
N THR A 89 56.32 -9.89 -30.25
CA THR A 89 55.38 -9.97 -31.36
C THR A 89 54.29 -10.93 -30.85
N GLN A 90 53.03 -10.52 -30.97
CA GLN A 90 51.80 -11.33 -31.10
C GLN A 90 51.66 -12.63 -30.29
N SER A 91 50.70 -12.64 -29.37
CA SER A 91 49.69 -13.71 -29.35
C SER A 91 48.41 -13.27 -28.64
N SER A 92 47.32 -13.67 -29.26
CA SER A 92 45.93 -13.48 -28.90
C SER A 92 45.56 -13.97 -27.50
N THR A 93 45.12 -13.06 -26.63
CA THR A 93 44.07 -13.37 -25.64
C THR A 93 43.23 -12.12 -25.42
N LEU A 94 42.25 -11.92 -26.30
CA LEU A 94 41.09 -11.08 -26.02
C LEU A 94 40.36 -11.72 -24.83
N GLN A 95 40.74 -11.37 -23.61
CA GLN A 95 39.90 -11.58 -22.45
C GLN A 95 38.78 -10.53 -22.58
N PRO A 96 37.54 -10.90 -22.96
CA PRO A 96 36.46 -9.92 -22.93
C PRO A 96 36.35 -9.48 -21.48
N ASN A 97 36.49 -8.19 -21.22
CA ASN A 97 36.44 -7.62 -19.89
C ASN A 97 35.07 -7.93 -19.28
N LEU A 98 34.99 -9.05 -18.55
CA LEU A 98 33.74 -9.66 -18.08
C LEU A 98 32.97 -8.72 -17.16
N ALA A 99 33.70 -7.88 -16.43
CA ALA A 99 33.14 -6.82 -15.60
C ALA A 99 32.49 -5.68 -16.42
N GLN A 100 33.07 -5.32 -17.57
CA GLN A 100 32.46 -4.36 -18.49
C GLN A 100 31.28 -4.98 -19.25
N ALA A 101 31.40 -6.23 -19.69
CA ALA A 101 30.35 -6.96 -20.38
C ALA A 101 29.11 -7.17 -19.49
N SER A 102 29.29 -7.57 -18.23
CA SER A 102 28.19 -7.76 -17.27
C SER A 102 27.49 -6.45 -16.91
N ARG A 103 28.20 -5.32 -16.82
CA ARG A 103 27.60 -3.99 -16.64
C ARG A 103 26.76 -3.57 -17.85
N ASN A 104 27.28 -3.79 -19.06
CA ASN A 104 26.57 -3.47 -20.29
C ASN A 104 25.32 -4.33 -20.48
N LEU A 105 25.39 -5.62 -20.13
CA LEU A 105 24.25 -6.54 -20.17
C LEU A 105 23.20 -6.17 -19.13
N SER A 106 23.62 -5.82 -17.90
CA SER A 106 22.73 -5.34 -16.84
C SER A 106 21.99 -4.06 -17.26
N LYS A 107 22.71 -3.11 -17.88
CA LYS A 107 22.11 -1.89 -18.44
C LYS A 107 21.09 -2.20 -19.54
N LEU A 108 21.42 -3.11 -20.47
CA LEU A 108 20.54 -3.49 -21.57
C LEU A 108 19.29 -4.26 -21.11
N VAL A 109 19.42 -5.14 -20.11
CA VAL A 109 18.29 -5.86 -19.50
C VAL A 109 17.38 -4.88 -18.76
N LEU A 110 17.95 -3.90 -18.06
CA LEU A 110 17.20 -2.88 -17.34
C LEU A 110 16.49 -1.92 -18.31
N GLU A 111 17.16 -1.48 -19.37
CA GLU A 111 16.55 -0.69 -20.44
C GLU A 111 15.43 -1.45 -21.15
N ARG A 112 15.61 -2.76 -21.40
CA ARG A 112 14.57 -3.63 -21.97
C ARG A 112 13.36 -3.78 -21.04
N ASN A 113 13.57 -3.97 -19.73
CA ASN A 113 12.48 -4.05 -18.75
C ASN A 113 11.73 -2.71 -18.60
N MET A 114 12.42 -1.57 -18.77
CA MET A 114 11.79 -0.25 -18.78
C MET A 114 11.03 0.02 -20.10
N ARG A 115 11.55 -0.46 -21.24
CA ARG A 115 10.88 -0.32 -22.55
C ARG A 115 9.73 -1.29 -22.76
N SER A 116 9.72 -2.46 -22.12
CA SER A 116 8.52 -3.32 -22.10
C SER A 116 7.37 -2.73 -21.27
N ASN A 117 7.65 -1.71 -20.45
CA ASN A 117 6.65 -0.86 -19.80
C ASN A 117 6.21 0.32 -20.69
N GLY A 118 6.69 0.38 -21.95
CA GLY A 118 6.62 1.53 -22.85
C GLY A 118 5.27 1.80 -23.52
N PHE A 119 4.14 1.35 -22.95
CA PHE A 119 2.83 1.80 -23.43
C PHE A 119 1.75 1.98 -22.37
N ASN A 120 2.07 1.87 -21.08
CA ASN A 120 1.13 2.26 -20.04
C ASN A 120 1.91 2.84 -18.87
N SER A 121 1.41 3.96 -18.34
CA SER A 121 1.67 4.47 -17.00
C SER A 121 1.17 3.47 -15.95
N ALA A 122 1.63 2.23 -16.02
CA ALA A 122 1.28 1.16 -15.10
C ALA A 122 2.36 1.13 -14.00
N PRO A 123 1.96 1.11 -12.72
CA PRO A 123 2.90 0.90 -11.63
C PRO A 123 3.64 -0.43 -11.82
N ASN A 124 4.91 -0.48 -11.44
CA ASN A 124 5.69 -1.73 -11.43
C ASN A 124 4.89 -2.80 -10.67
N VAL A 125 4.66 -3.95 -11.32
CA VAL A 125 3.82 -5.03 -10.78
C VAL A 125 4.57 -5.74 -9.66
N THR A 126 4.44 -5.25 -8.44
CA THR A 126 4.86 -5.94 -7.22
C THR A 126 3.74 -6.91 -6.78
N TYR A 127 4.07 -8.02 -6.10
CA TYR A 127 3.09 -9.00 -5.56
C TYR A 127 1.93 -8.34 -4.78
N THR A 128 2.19 -7.19 -4.15
CA THR A 128 1.21 -6.42 -3.37
C THR A 128 0.31 -5.49 -4.21
N ASN A 129 0.67 -5.23 -5.48
CA ASN A 129 0.01 -4.22 -6.32
C ASN A 129 -0.94 -4.83 -7.38
N VAL A 130 -1.11 -6.16 -7.37
CA VAL A 130 -2.07 -6.86 -8.23
C VAL A 130 -3.45 -6.80 -7.56
N GLU A 131 -4.15 -5.69 -7.76
CA GLU A 131 -5.55 -5.55 -7.35
C GLU A 131 -6.48 -6.32 -8.28
N CYS A 132 -7.66 -6.70 -7.78
CA CYS A 132 -8.69 -7.30 -8.61
C CYS A 132 -9.25 -6.25 -9.59
N ALA A 133 -9.42 -6.63 -10.86
CA ALA A 133 -10.05 -5.76 -11.85
C ALA A 133 -11.51 -5.45 -11.46
N PRO A 134 -12.00 -4.22 -11.76
CA PRO A 134 -13.40 -3.88 -11.51
C PRO A 134 -14.33 -4.71 -12.42
N SER A 135 -15.54 -4.99 -11.94
CA SER A 135 -16.56 -5.67 -12.73
C SER A 135 -17.14 -4.76 -13.81
N LEU A 136 -17.21 -5.25 -15.05
CA LEU A 136 -17.91 -4.61 -16.17
C LEU A 136 -19.36 -5.11 -16.35
N ALA A 137 -19.75 -6.13 -15.58
CA ALA A 137 -21.09 -6.71 -15.68
C ALA A 137 -22.17 -5.75 -15.14
N HIS A 138 -23.33 -5.73 -15.77
CA HIS A 138 -24.46 -4.89 -15.35
C HIS A 138 -24.96 -5.36 -13.97
N SER A 139 -25.01 -4.45 -13.00
CA SER A 139 -25.48 -4.78 -11.65
C SER A 139 -26.99 -4.96 -11.63
N LYS A 140 -27.50 -6.02 -10.98
CA LYS A 140 -28.94 -6.13 -10.67
C LYS A 140 -29.30 -5.12 -9.59
N HIS A 141 -30.48 -4.51 -9.73
CA HIS A 141 -30.96 -3.50 -8.79
C HIS A 141 -31.98 -4.12 -7.82
N TYR A 142 -31.71 -3.95 -6.54
CA TYR A 142 -32.58 -4.39 -5.45
C TYR A 142 -33.07 -3.18 -4.66
N CYS A 143 -34.21 -3.35 -4.00
CA CYS A 143 -34.84 -2.34 -3.18
C CYS A 143 -34.01 -2.12 -1.93
N ASP A 144 -33.73 -0.86 -1.61
CA ASP A 144 -32.88 -0.51 -0.48
C ASP A 144 -33.56 -0.79 0.88
N ILE A 145 -34.89 -0.93 0.91
CA ILE A 145 -35.69 -1.18 2.13
C ILE A 145 -36.00 -2.67 2.30
N THR A 146 -36.48 -3.34 1.25
CA THR A 146 -37.00 -4.72 1.35
C THR A 146 -36.08 -5.80 0.77
N GLY A 147 -35.06 -5.42 -0.02
CA GLY A 147 -34.17 -6.37 -0.70
C GLY A 147 -34.77 -7.08 -1.92
N LEU A 148 -36.05 -6.85 -2.25
CA LEU A 148 -36.68 -7.39 -3.47
C LEU A 148 -36.13 -6.71 -4.73
N ALA A 149 -36.26 -7.33 -5.91
CA ALA A 149 -35.82 -6.72 -7.17
C ALA A 149 -36.51 -5.36 -7.39
N ALA A 150 -35.78 -4.27 -7.60
CA ALA A 150 -36.35 -2.94 -7.72
C ALA A 150 -36.26 -2.41 -9.16
N PRO A 151 -37.38 -2.40 -9.91
CA PRO A 151 -37.40 -1.84 -11.26
C PRO A 151 -37.42 -0.30 -11.28
N TYR A 152 -37.74 0.36 -10.16
CA TYR A 152 -37.93 1.81 -10.10
C TYR A 152 -36.97 2.49 -9.12
N THR A 153 -36.63 3.75 -9.43
CA THR A 153 -35.80 4.62 -8.58
C THR A 153 -36.47 5.99 -8.42
N ASP A 154 -36.50 6.52 -7.20
CA ASP A 154 -37.08 7.84 -6.92
C ASP A 154 -36.08 8.96 -7.29
N PRO A 155 -36.46 9.96 -8.10
CA PRO A 155 -35.54 11.03 -8.52
C PRO A 155 -35.15 11.97 -7.37
N LYS A 156 -35.98 12.07 -6.31
CA LYS A 156 -35.71 12.96 -5.17
C LYS A 156 -34.70 12.34 -4.21
N THR A 157 -34.96 11.11 -3.76
CA THR A 157 -34.14 10.42 -2.76
C THR A 157 -33.09 9.48 -3.36
N ARG A 158 -33.14 9.17 -4.67
CA ARG A 158 -32.29 8.16 -5.34
C ARG A 158 -32.39 6.74 -4.73
N LEU A 159 -33.44 6.49 -3.95
CA LEU A 159 -33.75 5.17 -3.40
C LEU A 159 -34.45 4.30 -4.45
N ARG A 160 -34.12 3.01 -4.43
CA ARG A 160 -34.70 1.98 -5.29
C ARG A 160 -35.87 1.32 -4.59
N TYR A 161 -37.00 1.20 -5.27
CA TYR A 161 -38.23 0.62 -4.71
C TYR A 161 -38.88 -0.41 -5.65
N HIS A 162 -39.65 -1.33 -5.08
CA HIS A 162 -40.30 -2.42 -5.81
C HIS A 162 -41.74 -2.06 -6.23
N ASN A 163 -42.57 -1.65 -5.28
CA ASN A 163 -43.99 -1.41 -5.45
C ASN A 163 -44.42 -0.05 -4.85
N LYS A 164 -45.69 0.32 -5.10
CA LYS A 164 -46.28 1.57 -4.61
C LYS A 164 -46.29 1.70 -3.08
N GLU A 165 -46.41 0.58 -2.35
CA GLU A 165 -46.42 0.57 -0.88
C GLU A 165 -45.06 1.03 -0.33
N VAL A 166 -43.97 0.48 -0.86
CA VAL A 166 -42.61 0.90 -0.49
C VAL A 166 -42.36 2.35 -0.90
N PHE A 167 -42.87 2.79 -2.05
CA PHE A 167 -42.79 4.21 -2.43
C PHE A 167 -43.54 5.13 -1.45
N GLY A 168 -44.71 4.70 -0.94
CA GLY A 168 -45.44 5.39 0.12
C GLY A 168 -44.59 5.55 1.39
N VAL A 169 -43.94 4.46 1.82
CA VAL A 169 -42.99 4.49 2.94
C VAL A 169 -41.85 5.47 2.68
N VAL A 170 -41.26 5.44 1.48
CA VAL A 170 -40.16 6.35 1.10
C VAL A 170 -40.56 7.81 1.24
N ARG A 171 -41.82 8.16 0.97
CA ARG A 171 -42.33 9.54 1.09
C ARG A 171 -42.67 9.93 2.53
N SER A 172 -42.96 8.98 3.40
CA SER A 172 -43.16 9.22 4.83
C SER A 172 -41.88 9.19 5.66
N LEU A 173 -40.74 8.79 5.08
CA LEU A 173 -39.46 8.78 5.78
C LEU A 173 -39.09 10.17 6.29
N GLY A 174 -38.56 10.22 7.52
CA GLY A 174 -38.01 11.44 8.10
C GLY A 174 -36.80 11.97 7.32
N GLN A 175 -36.48 13.24 7.55
CA GLN A 175 -35.28 13.87 6.97
C GLN A 175 -34.01 13.11 7.40
N GLY A 176 -33.07 12.89 6.49
CA GLY A 176 -31.81 12.19 6.73
C GLY A 176 -31.87 10.65 6.70
N VAL A 177 -33.06 10.03 6.81
CA VAL A 177 -33.15 8.55 6.78
C VAL A 177 -32.83 7.99 5.39
N ALA A 178 -33.25 8.70 4.33
CA ALA A 178 -32.90 8.31 2.96
C ALA A 178 -31.39 8.30 2.71
N GLU A 179 -30.65 9.23 3.33
CA GLU A 179 -29.19 9.33 3.26
C GLU A 179 -28.51 8.13 3.94
N GLN A 180 -29.04 7.68 5.08
CA GLN A 180 -28.55 6.47 5.76
C GLN A 180 -28.74 5.20 4.91
N TYR A 181 -29.89 5.07 4.22
CA TYR A 181 -30.10 3.96 3.28
C TYR A 181 -29.13 4.02 2.08
N LEU A 182 -28.85 5.23 1.57
CA LEU A 182 -27.83 5.43 0.55
C LEU A 182 -26.42 5.10 1.07
N GLU A 183 -26.13 5.37 2.34
CA GLU A 183 -24.85 5.07 2.97
C GLU A 183 -24.65 3.56 3.12
N ALA A 184 -25.68 2.85 3.56
CA ALA A 184 -25.68 1.39 3.62
C ALA A 184 -25.44 0.75 2.24
N ARG A 185 -25.95 1.36 1.16
CA ARG A 185 -25.66 0.95 -0.22
C ARG A 185 -24.27 1.36 -0.71
N GLY A 186 -23.60 2.29 -0.05
CA GLY A 186 -22.35 2.90 -0.50
C GLY A 186 -22.52 3.92 -1.64
N ALA A 187 -23.73 4.47 -1.81
CA ALA A 187 -24.06 5.50 -2.80
C ALA A 187 -24.29 6.89 -2.19
N HIS A 188 -23.94 7.07 -0.90
CA HIS A 188 -24.09 8.33 -0.20
C HIS A 188 -23.02 9.34 -0.61
N THR A 189 -23.45 10.54 -0.98
CA THR A 189 -22.57 11.64 -1.37
C THR A 189 -22.56 12.70 -0.28
N ILE A 190 -21.51 12.73 0.54
CA ILE A 190 -21.28 13.78 1.52
C ILE A 190 -20.63 14.96 0.81
N LEU A 191 -21.29 16.12 0.79
CA LEU A 191 -20.68 17.38 0.36
C LEU A 191 -19.59 17.77 1.39
N LYS A 192 -18.41 18.10 0.89
CA LYS A 192 -17.25 18.52 1.70
C LYS A 192 -16.91 19.97 1.39
#